data_AF-A0ABD0N278-F1
#
_entry.id   AF-A0ABD0N278-F1
#
_cell.length_a   1.000
_cell.length_b   1.000
_cell.length_c   1.000
_cell.angle_alpha   90.00
_cell.angle_beta   90.00
_cell.angle_gamma   90.00
#
_symmetry.space_group_name_H-M   'P 1'
#
loop_
_entity.id
_entity.type
_entity.pdbx_description
1 polymer ?
#
loop_
_entity_poly.entity_id
_entity_poly.type
_entity_poly.pdbx_seq_one_letter_code
_entity_poly.pdbx_strand_id
1 'polypeptide(L)' 'MRRYVTSARSEDDIKNFIIDNTEIVSAQSLTPEISLRLFTPTCRFWTERPELWPFPDPYWAIYWPGGQALA' A
#
# COMPACT_ATOMS: atom_id res chain seq x y z
N MET A 1 -22.42 -7.52 12.88
CA MET A 1 -21.34 -7.80 13.85
C MET A 1 -20.00 -7.70 13.13
N ARG A 2 -19.36 -6.52 13.16
CA ARG A 2 -18.03 -6.32 12.54
C ARG A 2 -17.00 -7.05 13.41
N ARG A 3 -16.66 -8.27 13.02
CA ARG A 3 -15.46 -8.95 13.53
C ARG A 3 -14.27 -8.21 12.95
N TYR A 4 -13.84 -7.14 13.61
CA TYR A 4 -12.46 -6.67 13.44
C TYR A 4 -11.59 -7.85 13.85
N VAL A 5 -10.95 -8.49 12.88
CA VAL A 5 -10.00 -9.57 13.14
C VAL A 5 -8.75 -8.90 13.70
N THR A 6 -8.84 -8.50 14.96
CA THR A 6 -7.72 -8.10 15.80
C THR A 6 -6.99 -9.38 16.22
N SER A 7 -6.45 -10.10 15.24
CA SER A 7 -5.35 -11.01 15.49
C SER A 7 -4.13 -10.24 15.05
N ALA A 8 -3.21 -9.99 15.98
CA ALA A 8 -1.89 -9.48 15.65
C ALA A 8 -1.27 -10.42 14.62
N ARG A 9 -1.45 -10.09 13.35
CA ARG A 9 -0.72 -10.69 12.24
C ARG A 9 0.74 -10.49 12.57
N SER A 10 1.52 -11.56 12.53
CA SER A 10 2.96 -11.47 12.75
C SER A 10 3.56 -10.42 11.80
N GLU A 11 4.72 -9.86 12.11
CA GLU A 11 5.39 -8.95 11.16
C GLU A 11 5.55 -9.60 9.78
N ASP A 12 5.76 -10.91 9.73
CA ASP A 12 5.87 -11.67 8.49
C ASP A 12 4.53 -11.75 7.74
N ASP A 13 3.42 -11.93 8.44
CA ASP A 13 2.08 -11.87 7.84
C ASP A 13 1.77 -10.49 7.25
N ILE A 14 2.22 -9.42 7.92
CA ILE A 14 2.08 -8.04 7.42
C ILE A 14 2.95 -7.83 6.18
N LYS A 15 4.22 -8.26 6.22
CA LYS A 15 5.14 -8.18 5.09
C LYS A 15 4.61 -8.95 3.89
N ASN A 16 4.20 -10.20 4.09
CA ASN A 16 3.63 -11.04 3.03
C ASN A 16 2.38 -10.41 2.45
N PHE A 17 1.48 -9.89 3.29
CA PHE A 17 0.30 -9.18 2.79
C PHE A 17 0.67 -7.98 1.92
N ILE A 18 1.64 -7.15 2.33
CA ILE A 18 2.11 -6.02 1.52
C ILE A 18 2.69 -6.52 0.20
N ILE A 19 3.56 -7.55 0.23
CA ILE A 19 4.18 -8.14 -0.97
C ILE A 19 3.12 -8.66 -1.95
N ASP A 20 2.10 -9.35 -1.45
CA ASP A 20 1.07 -10.01 -2.26
C ASP A 20 0.05 -9.03 -2.86
N ASN A 21 -0.10 -7.84 -2.26
CA ASN A 21 -1.18 -6.90 -2.60
C ASN A 21 -0.71 -5.54 -3.13
N THR A 22 0.60 -5.37 -3.34
CA THR A 22 1.20 -4.14 -3.90
C THR A 22 2.24 -4.49 -4.97
N GLU A 23 2.62 -3.53 -5.81
CA GLU A 23 3.64 -3.72 -6.84
C GLU A 23 4.92 -2.96 -6.52
N ILE A 24 6.07 -3.49 -6.95
CA ILE A 24 7.32 -2.75 -6.92
C ILE A 24 7.32 -1.74 -8.07
N VAL A 25 7.36 -0.45 -7.73
CA VAL A 25 7.46 0.67 -8.67
C VAL A 25 8.82 1.34 -8.48
N SER A 26 9.57 1.50 -9.56
CA SER A 26 10.87 2.19 -9.58
C SER A 26 10.96 3.15 -10.77
N ALA A 27 10.95 2.63 -11.99
CA ALA A 27 11.25 3.39 -13.21
C ALA A 27 10.21 4.46 -13.60
N GLN A 28 8.94 4.30 -13.20
CA GLN A 28 7.85 5.21 -13.54
C GLN A 28 7.48 6.18 -12.39
N SER A 29 8.29 6.21 -11.32
CA SER A 29 8.10 7.14 -10.21
C SER A 29 8.96 8.40 -10.38
N LEU A 30 8.66 9.47 -9.64
CA LEU A 30 9.46 10.70 -9.64
C LEU A 30 10.77 10.56 -8.83
N THR A 31 11.00 9.37 -8.25
CA THR A 31 12.23 9.01 -7.51
C THR A 31 12.72 7.65 -8.01
N PRO A 32 13.21 7.55 -9.26
CA PRO A 32 13.58 6.27 -9.89
C PRO A 32 14.72 5.53 -9.19
N GLU A 33 15.51 6.23 -8.37
CA GLU A 33 16.58 5.71 -7.53
C GLU A 33 16.09 4.84 -6.36
N ILE A 34 14.80 4.91 -5.99
CA ILE A 34 14.20 4.08 -4.94
C ILE A 34 13.11 3.17 -5.52
N SER A 35 13.11 1.92 -5.06
CA SER A 35 12.04 0.97 -5.37
C SER A 35 11.03 0.95 -4.23
N LEU A 36 9.78 1.26 -4.54
CA LEU A 36 8.69 1.34 -3.57
C LEU A 36 7.64 0.26 -3.83
N ARG A 37 7.03 -0.26 -2.77
CA ARG A 37 5.82 -1.08 -2.88
C ARG A 37 4.59 -0.18 -2.83
N LEU A 38 3.93 0.01 -3.97
CA LEU A 38 2.81 0.94 -4.12
C LEU A 38 1.53 0.20 -4.53
N PHE A 39 0.39 0.81 -4.17
CA PHE A 39 -0.89 0.47 -4.77
C PHE A 39 -0.95 1.06 -6.18
N THR A 40 -1.20 0.21 -7.16
CA THR A 40 -1.44 0.59 -8.55
C THR A 40 -2.81 0.09 -8.98
N PRO A 41 -3.33 0.54 -10.14
CA PRO A 41 -4.61 0.06 -10.67
C PRO A 41 -4.73 -1.45 -10.90
N THR A 42 -3.61 -2.18 -10.97
CA THR A 42 -3.59 -3.64 -11.15
C THR A 42 -3.72 -4.39 -9.81
N CYS A 43 -3.44 -3.74 -8.69
CA CYS A 43 -3.56 -4.35 -7.37
C CYS A 43 -5.03 -4.64 -7.04
N ARG A 44 -5.31 -5.82 -6.50
CA ARG A 44 -6.66 -6.24 -6.09
C ARG A 44 -7.39 -5.19 -5.27
N PHE A 45 -6.75 -4.68 -4.21
CA PHE A 45 -7.38 -3.71 -3.30
C PHE A 45 -7.51 -2.28 -3.85
N TRP A 46 -7.11 -2.02 -5.11
CA TRP A 46 -7.38 -0.74 -5.78
C TRP A 46 -8.88 -0.51 -6.02
N THR A 47 -9.64 -1.59 -6.23
CA THR A 47 -11.09 -1.51 -6.54
C THR A 47 -11.98 -2.27 -5.56
N GLU A 48 -11.38 -3.04 -4.66
CA GLU A 48 -12.13 -3.81 -3.67
C GLU A 48 -12.77 -2.93 -2.61
N ARG A 49 -13.77 -3.51 -1.93
CA ARG A 49 -14.50 -2.81 -0.88
C ARG A 49 -13.63 -2.64 0.38
N PRO A 50 -13.67 -1.47 1.05
CA PRO A 50 -12.89 -1.24 2.26
C PRO A 50 -13.13 -2.25 3.38
N GLU A 51 -14.31 -2.88 3.44
CA GLU A 51 -14.62 -3.90 4.45
C GLU A 51 -13.78 -5.19 4.30
N LEU A 52 -13.18 -5.42 3.13
CA LEU A 52 -12.29 -6.54 2.87
C LEU A 52 -10.84 -6.24 3.28
N TRP A 53 -10.54 -4.98 3.63
CA TRP A 53 -9.23 -4.57 4.08
C TRP A 53 -8.95 -5.16 5.47
N PRO A 54 -7.84 -5.88 5.67
CA PRO A 54 -7.60 -6.61 6.91
C PRO A 54 -6.99 -5.77 8.03
N PHE A 55 -6.56 -4.54 7.74
CA PHE A 55 -5.99 -3.64 8.74
C PHE A 55 -7.02 -2.58 9.16
N PRO A 56 -7.02 -2.14 10.42
CA PRO A 56 -7.89 -1.04 10.86
C PRO A 56 -7.52 0.29 10.17
N ASP A 57 -8.52 1.17 10.03
CA ASP A 57 -8.37 2.53 9.50
C ASP A 57 -7.35 3.36 10.31
N PRO A 58 -6.49 4.19 9.69
CA PRO A 58 -6.05 4.15 8.29
C PRO A 58 -4.51 4.13 8.12
N TYR A 59 -4.02 3.35 7.16
CA TYR A 59 -2.66 3.48 6.62
C TYR A 59 -2.71 3.84 5.14
N TRP A 60 -3.07 5.08 4.82
CA TRP A 60 -2.80 5.64 3.49
C TRP A 60 -1.38 6.21 3.53
N ALA A 61 -0.39 5.43 3.08
CA ALA A 61 0.89 6.00 2.69
C ALA A 61 0.74 6.53 1.26
N ILE A 62 0.45 7.82 1.12
CA ILE A 62 0.49 8.48 -0.18
C ILE A 62 1.96 8.63 -0.55
N TYR A 63 2.39 8.01 -1.65
CA TYR A 63 3.66 8.36 -2.25
C TYR A 63 3.52 9.76 -2.87
N TRP A 64 4.10 10.74 -2.18
CA TRP A 64 4.21 12.12 -2.66
C TRP A 64 5.70 12.47 -2.77
N PRO A 65 6.29 12.41 -3.97
CA PRO A 65 7.72 12.71 -4.19
C PRO A 65 8.08 14.19 -4.01
N GLY A 66 7.10 15.04 -3.63
CA GLY A 66 7.27 16.49 -3.66
C GLY A 66 7.06 17.03 -5.06
N GLY A 67 6.48 18.23 -5.17
CA GLY A 67 6.67 19.01 -6.38
C GLY A 67 8.07 19.61 -6.31
N GLN A 68 8.91 19.39 -7.32
CA GLN A 68 9.92 20.40 -7.60
C GLN A 68 9.15 21.68 -7.90
N ALA A 69 9.07 22.57 -6.92
CA ALA A 69 8.64 23.93 -7.17
C ALA A 69 9.73 24.55 -8.06
N LEU A 70 9.58 24.39 -9.37
CA LEU A 70 10.26 25.21 -10.35
C LEU A 70 9.65 26.62 -10.17
N ALA A 71 10.30 27.41 -9.31
CA ALA A 71 10.11 28.85 -9.22
C ALA A 71 10.80 29.54 -10.40
#